data_AF-A0A371RGV1-F1
#
_entry.id   AF-A0A371RGV1-F1
#
_cell.length_a   1.000
_cell.length_b   1.000
_cell.length_c   1.000
_cell.angle_alpha   90.00
_cell.angle_beta   90.00
_cell.angle_gamma   90.00
#
_symmetry.space_group_name_H-M   'P 1'
#
loop_
_entity.id
_entity.type
_entity.pdbx_description
1 polymer ?
#
loop_
_entity_poly.entity_id
_entity_poly.type
_entity_poly.pdbx_seq_one_letter_code
_entity_poly.pdbx_strand_id
1 'polypeptide(L)'
;MQPKIKVGDLAGESLGLSLEQLANFVRMGWPAILLMVPSAIFMEMSTTEISWNESVITDWASWVKGVALSFFGWIVLIPTIVRHYQVAANEAEIPGGILYLKWGNRETKFLLATILLVLLVCFAGLGALVPFMVLTFICSLMSVSAAVMTALQFVGFGGFALLLMWFMVRSLLILPSVAIEGRIQFGKAFDQTKGYFWRLLGVQIALMLAMIVAQILVYLAALVLGLLLSLTPLTFEGWSLGNILIMTLSAIVSFFFSLVYIVLGGLVWQRFNNPDSLTVADAQFAD
;
A
#
# COMPACT_ATOMS: atom_id res chain seq x y z
N MET A 1 29.22 30.98 -9.31
CA MET A 1 29.38 29.54 -9.00
C MET A 1 28.00 29.01 -8.66
N GLN A 2 27.43 28.13 -9.49
CA GLN A 2 26.14 27.53 -9.17
C GLN A 2 26.32 26.57 -7.98
N PRO A 3 25.48 26.64 -6.94
CA PRO A 3 25.57 25.74 -5.80
C PRO A 3 25.37 24.30 -6.30
N LYS A 4 26.26 23.39 -5.89
CA LYS A 4 26.08 21.96 -6.16
C LYS A 4 24.84 21.49 -5.41
N ILE A 5 23.73 21.35 -6.13
CA ILE A 5 22.52 20.72 -5.62
C ILE A 5 22.89 19.29 -5.23
N LYS A 6 22.62 18.89 -3.99
CA LYS A 6 22.93 17.54 -3.54
C LYS A 6 22.02 16.58 -4.28
N VAL A 7 22.52 15.42 -4.69
CA VAL A 7 21.74 14.41 -5.45
C VAL A 7 20.46 13.99 -4.71
N GLY A 8 20.45 14.05 -3.37
CA GLY A 8 19.26 13.83 -2.56
C GLY A 8 18.17 14.89 -2.74
N ASP A 9 18.54 16.14 -3.02
CA ASP A 9 17.60 17.23 -3.28
C ASP A 9 16.99 17.10 -4.68
N LEU A 10 17.73 16.58 -5.66
CA LEU A 10 17.23 16.33 -7.03
C LEU A 10 16.15 15.24 -7.08
N ALA A 11 16.33 14.14 -6.33
CA ALA A 11 15.31 13.10 -6.21
C ALA A 11 14.07 13.61 -5.48
N GLY A 12 14.28 14.41 -4.42
CA GLY A 12 13.23 15.09 -3.69
C GLY A 12 12.43 16.08 -4.57
N GLU A 13 13.11 16.96 -5.29
CA GLU A 13 12.52 17.94 -6.22
C GLU A 13 11.74 17.26 -7.35
N SER A 14 12.24 16.14 -7.89
CA SER A 14 11.50 15.38 -8.93
C SER A 14 10.17 14.80 -8.43
N LEU A 15 10.06 14.56 -7.11
CA LEU A 15 8.84 14.13 -6.43
C LEU A 15 8.10 15.31 -5.76
N GLY A 16 8.62 16.54 -5.85
CA GLY A 16 8.11 17.71 -5.11
C GLY A 16 8.22 17.59 -3.59
N LEU A 17 9.08 16.70 -3.08
CA LEU A 17 9.26 16.43 -1.65
C LEU A 17 10.67 16.74 -1.16
N SER A 18 10.82 17.69 -0.23
CA SER A 18 12.08 17.87 0.47
C SER A 18 12.37 16.69 1.40
N LEU A 19 13.65 16.40 1.68
CA LEU A 19 14.04 15.40 2.69
C LEU A 19 13.42 15.70 4.06
N GLU A 20 13.24 16.97 4.39
CA GLU A 20 12.57 17.42 5.60
C GLU A 20 11.08 17.05 5.61
N GLN A 21 10.38 17.22 4.49
CA GLN A 21 9.00 16.75 4.34
C GLN A 21 8.91 15.23 4.51
N LEU A 22 9.82 14.48 3.89
CA LEU A 22 9.88 13.02 4.02
C LEU A 22 10.14 12.58 5.46
N ALA A 23 11.08 13.21 6.16
CA ALA A 23 11.36 12.95 7.57
C ALA A 23 10.15 13.27 8.45
N ASN A 24 9.46 14.39 8.18
CA ASN A 24 8.24 14.76 8.91
C ASN A 24 7.08 13.79 8.62
N PHE A 25 6.97 13.26 7.41
CA PHE A 25 5.99 12.23 7.06
C PHE A 25 6.24 10.94 7.83
N VAL A 26 7.49 10.46 7.86
CA VAL A 26 7.88 9.30 8.68
C VAL A 26 7.59 9.57 10.17
N ARG A 27 7.89 10.78 10.65
CA ARG A 27 7.64 11.20 12.03
C ARG A 27 6.14 11.28 12.37
N MET A 28 5.25 11.49 11.43
CA MET A 28 3.80 11.41 11.70
C MET A 28 3.27 9.98 11.64
N GLY A 29 3.96 9.10 10.93
CA GLY A 29 3.49 7.74 10.62
C GLY A 29 4.10 6.61 11.45
N TRP A 30 5.20 6.84 12.19
CA TRP A 30 5.84 5.81 13.02
C TRP A 30 4.93 5.09 14.04
N PRO A 31 3.88 5.71 14.65
CA PRO A 31 3.02 4.98 15.58
C PRO A 31 2.26 3.86 14.88
N ALA A 32 1.89 4.09 13.61
CA ALA A 32 1.26 3.06 12.80
C ALA A 32 2.26 1.96 12.41
N ILE A 33 3.51 2.31 12.11
CA ILE A 33 4.59 1.30 11.91
C ILE A 33 4.69 0.40 13.15
N LEU A 34 4.69 0.99 14.35
CA LEU A 34 4.75 0.23 15.61
C LEU A 34 3.54 -0.68 15.85
N LEU A 35 2.38 -0.39 15.26
CA LEU A 35 1.21 -1.27 15.33
C LEU A 35 1.20 -2.32 14.20
N MET A 36 1.71 -1.96 13.02
CA MET A 36 1.77 -2.85 11.86
C MET A 36 2.86 -3.91 11.99
N VAL A 37 3.99 -3.61 12.63
CA VAL A 37 5.08 -4.58 12.83
C VAL A 37 4.61 -5.78 13.68
N PRO A 38 4.03 -5.60 14.89
CA PRO A 38 3.46 -6.72 15.65
C PRO A 38 2.35 -7.44 14.88
N SER A 39 1.50 -6.71 14.14
CA SER A 39 0.46 -7.33 13.33
C SER A 39 1.03 -8.26 12.25
N ALA A 40 2.06 -7.82 11.54
CA ALA A 40 2.77 -8.64 10.56
C ALA A 40 3.37 -9.88 11.21
N ILE A 41 4.01 -9.72 12.39
CA ILE A 41 4.54 -10.83 13.18
C ILE A 41 3.45 -11.84 13.51
N PHE A 42 2.33 -11.42 14.11
CA PHE A 42 1.22 -12.33 14.46
C PHE A 42 0.59 -13.01 13.24
N MET A 43 0.43 -12.28 12.12
CA MET A 43 -0.10 -12.88 10.89
C MET A 43 0.83 -13.94 10.33
N GLU A 44 2.14 -13.69 10.27
CA GLU A 44 3.11 -14.66 9.77
C GLU A 44 3.26 -15.86 10.70
N MET A 45 3.21 -15.64 12.02
CA MET A 45 3.17 -16.72 13.02
C MET A 45 1.97 -17.63 12.76
N SER A 46 0.81 -17.03 12.48
CA SER A 46 -0.39 -17.81 12.15
C SER A 46 -0.28 -18.57 10.83
N THR A 47 0.54 -18.14 9.86
CA THR A 47 0.67 -18.80 8.55
C THR A 47 1.80 -19.82 8.47
N THR A 48 2.86 -19.67 9.25
CA THR A 48 4.00 -20.60 9.28
C THR A 48 3.72 -21.87 10.06
N GLU A 49 2.80 -21.81 11.04
CA GLU A 49 2.25 -23.01 11.69
C GLU A 49 1.27 -23.79 10.80
N ILE A 50 0.78 -23.20 9.71
CA ILE A 50 0.06 -23.88 8.61
C ILE A 50 1.08 -24.61 7.73
N SER A 51 1.97 -25.38 8.37
CA SER A 51 2.71 -26.45 7.72
C SER A 51 1.75 -27.63 7.52
N TRP A 52 1.97 -28.41 6.47
CA TRP A 52 1.12 -29.46 5.87
C TRP A 52 0.70 -30.63 6.77
N ASN A 53 0.80 -30.50 8.10
CA ASN A 53 0.21 -31.42 9.06
C ASN A 53 -1.24 -31.05 9.33
N GLU A 54 -2.08 -32.06 9.52
CA GLU A 54 -3.56 -32.02 9.59
C GLU A 54 -4.16 -31.14 10.71
N SER A 55 -3.36 -30.35 11.43
CA SER A 55 -3.80 -29.38 12.45
C SER A 55 -3.97 -27.98 11.85
N VAL A 56 -4.78 -27.84 10.79
CA VAL A 56 -5.14 -26.55 10.17
C VAL A 56 -6.01 -25.68 11.11
N ILE A 57 -6.43 -26.21 12.27
CA ILE A 57 -7.46 -25.61 13.14
C ILE A 57 -6.86 -24.84 14.34
N THR A 58 -5.58 -24.98 14.67
CA THR A 58 -5.12 -24.69 16.04
C THR A 58 -4.72 -23.26 16.40
N ASP A 59 -4.66 -22.28 15.47
CA ASP A 59 -4.42 -20.89 15.91
C ASP A 59 -5.22 -19.80 15.19
N TRP A 60 -6.53 -20.03 15.07
CA TRP A 60 -7.47 -18.99 14.68
C TRP A 60 -7.38 -17.75 15.58
N ALA A 61 -6.97 -17.92 16.84
CA ALA A 61 -6.84 -16.84 17.81
C ALA A 61 -5.70 -15.89 17.42
N SER A 62 -4.51 -16.39 17.05
CA SER A 62 -3.41 -15.54 16.57
C SER A 62 -3.71 -14.91 15.22
N TRP A 63 -4.39 -15.61 14.32
CA TRP A 63 -4.85 -14.99 13.07
C TRP A 63 -5.83 -13.84 13.32
N VAL A 64 -6.85 -14.05 14.16
CA VAL A 64 -7.82 -13.00 14.54
C VAL A 64 -7.13 -11.84 15.25
N LYS A 65 -6.16 -12.09 16.14
CA LYS A 65 -5.34 -11.04 16.77
C LYS A 65 -4.55 -10.26 15.73
N GLY A 66 -3.90 -10.95 14.78
CA GLY A 66 -3.14 -10.34 13.70
C GLY A 66 -4.01 -9.42 12.85
N VAL A 67 -5.18 -9.91 12.42
CA VAL A 67 -6.17 -9.14 11.65
C VAL A 67 -6.71 -7.95 12.44
N ALA A 68 -7.07 -8.15 13.72
CA ALA A 68 -7.57 -7.09 14.57
C ALA A 68 -6.51 -5.98 14.77
N LEU A 69 -5.26 -6.36 15.08
CA LEU A 69 -4.14 -5.42 15.20
C LEU A 69 -3.88 -4.67 13.91
N SER A 70 -3.95 -5.36 12.76
CA SER A 70 -3.87 -4.72 11.44
C SER A 70 -4.97 -3.69 11.26
N PHE A 71 -6.22 -4.06 11.55
CA PHE A 71 -7.37 -3.18 11.40
C PHE A 71 -7.29 -1.96 12.31
N PHE A 72 -6.92 -2.13 13.58
CA PHE A 72 -6.67 -1.02 14.50
C PHE A 72 -5.50 -0.15 14.05
N GLY A 73 -4.41 -0.76 13.59
CA GLY A 73 -3.27 -0.04 13.00
C GLY A 73 -3.69 0.84 11.83
N TRP A 74 -4.53 0.32 10.93
CA TRP A 74 -5.11 1.08 9.82
C TRP A 74 -5.98 2.23 10.31
N ILE A 75 -6.86 2.02 11.29
CA ILE A 75 -7.70 3.10 11.85
C ILE A 75 -6.82 4.22 12.44
N VAL A 76 -5.79 3.86 13.20
CA VAL A 76 -4.85 4.84 13.79
C VAL A 76 -4.07 5.58 12.71
N LEU A 77 -3.82 4.96 11.55
CA LEU A 77 -3.14 5.58 10.40
C LEU A 77 -4.00 6.63 9.70
N ILE A 78 -5.33 6.54 9.76
CA ILE A 78 -6.23 7.38 8.94
C ILE A 78 -5.99 8.89 9.12
N PRO A 79 -5.94 9.46 10.35
CA PRO A 79 -5.64 10.88 10.53
C PRO A 79 -4.32 11.29 9.87
N THR A 80 -3.31 10.42 9.98
CA THR A 80 -2.01 10.61 9.35
C THR A 80 -2.14 10.59 7.84
N ILE A 81 -2.80 9.60 7.23
CA ILE A 81 -3.02 9.52 5.78
C ILE A 81 -3.75 10.76 5.26
N VAL A 82 -4.84 11.15 5.93
CA VAL A 82 -5.64 12.31 5.54
C VAL A 82 -4.78 13.57 5.58
N ARG A 83 -3.97 13.74 6.63
CA ARG A 83 -3.06 14.88 6.73
C ARG A 83 -1.98 14.85 5.64
N HIS A 84 -1.44 13.67 5.32
CA HIS A 84 -0.46 13.53 4.23
C HIS A 84 -1.04 13.97 2.89
N TYR A 85 -2.26 13.55 2.56
CA TYR A 85 -2.93 14.01 1.33
C TYR A 85 -3.12 15.52 1.31
N GLN A 86 -3.52 16.13 2.44
CA GLN A 86 -3.70 17.59 2.52
C GLN A 86 -2.39 18.36 2.39
N VAL A 87 -1.30 17.87 3.02
CA VAL A 87 0.03 18.48 2.92
C VAL A 87 0.57 18.34 1.49
N ALA A 88 0.44 17.14 0.89
CA ALA A 88 0.86 16.89 -0.49
C ALA A 88 0.08 17.75 -1.51
N ALA A 89 -1.15 18.12 -1.20
CA ALA A 89 -1.96 19.03 -2.01
C ALA A 89 -1.77 20.52 -1.67
N ASN A 90 -0.81 20.87 -0.79
CA ASN A 90 -0.56 22.22 -0.28
C ASN A 90 -1.77 22.89 0.39
N GLU A 91 -2.74 22.12 0.90
CA GLU A 91 -3.91 22.66 1.64
C GLU A 91 -3.66 22.75 3.16
N ALA A 92 -2.53 22.24 3.63
CA ALA A 92 -2.24 22.08 5.03
C ALA A 92 -0.74 22.22 5.33
N GLU A 93 -0.42 22.87 6.44
CA GLU A 93 0.94 22.90 6.97
C GLU A 93 1.33 21.55 7.61
N ILE A 94 2.62 21.26 7.65
CA ILE A 94 3.13 20.10 8.37
C ILE A 94 2.91 20.33 9.87
N PRO A 95 2.15 19.46 10.57
CA PRO A 95 1.91 19.66 11.99
C PRO A 95 3.21 19.52 12.78
N GLY A 96 3.46 20.45 13.70
CA GLY A 96 4.56 20.34 14.65
C GLY A 96 4.27 19.28 15.71
N GLY A 97 5.22 18.37 15.96
CA GLY A 97 5.11 17.37 17.04
C GLY A 97 5.54 15.96 16.63
N ILE A 98 5.58 15.04 17.59
CA ILE A 98 5.98 13.63 17.39
C ILE A 98 4.77 12.76 16.97
N LEU A 99 3.55 13.20 17.26
CA LEU A 99 2.32 12.47 16.99
C LEU A 99 1.23 13.44 16.55
N TYR A 100 0.56 13.15 15.43
CA TYR A 100 -0.61 13.89 14.97
C TYR A 100 -1.81 12.96 14.85
N LEU A 101 -2.64 12.93 15.89
CA LEU A 101 -3.90 12.20 15.90
C LEU A 101 -5.04 13.21 16.10
N LYS A 102 -5.59 13.70 15.00
CA LYS A 102 -6.79 14.53 15.02
C LYS A 102 -7.90 13.81 14.27
N TRP A 103 -8.90 13.36 15.00
CA TRP A 103 -10.08 12.75 14.39
C TRP A 103 -11.16 13.79 14.15
N GLY A 104 -11.69 13.84 12.93
CA GLY A 104 -12.74 14.76 12.52
C GLY A 104 -13.63 14.15 11.44
N ASN A 105 -14.43 15.01 10.81
CA ASN A 105 -15.40 14.57 9.79
C ASN A 105 -14.70 14.04 8.52
N ARG A 106 -13.54 14.60 8.16
CA ARG A 106 -12.78 14.15 6.97
C ARG A 106 -12.25 12.74 7.18
N GLU A 107 -11.73 12.44 8.35
CA GLU A 107 -11.20 11.13 8.76
C GLU A 107 -12.30 10.07 8.78
N THR A 108 -13.47 10.38 9.34
CA THR A 108 -14.63 9.47 9.30
C THR A 108 -15.09 9.20 7.87
N LYS A 109 -15.15 10.23 7.01
CA LYS A 109 -15.51 10.04 5.59
C LYS A 109 -14.45 9.24 4.84
N PHE A 110 -13.17 9.44 5.16
CA PHE A 110 -12.06 8.66 4.60
C PHE A 110 -12.16 7.19 5.00
N LEU A 111 -12.43 6.90 6.27
CA LEU A 111 -12.68 5.54 6.76
C LEU A 111 -13.85 4.90 6.00
N LEU A 112 -14.99 5.58 5.90
CA LEU A 112 -16.17 5.09 5.19
C LEU A 112 -15.87 4.83 3.71
N ALA A 113 -15.18 5.76 3.04
CA ALA A 113 -14.78 5.59 1.64
C ALA A 113 -13.84 4.38 1.45
N THR A 114 -12.90 4.18 2.39
CA THR A 114 -11.99 3.03 2.39
C THR A 114 -12.75 1.73 2.58
N ILE A 115 -13.68 1.67 3.55
CA ILE A 115 -14.54 0.49 3.77
C ILE A 115 -15.36 0.20 2.51
N LEU A 116 -15.99 1.21 1.90
CA LEU A 116 -16.76 1.05 0.67
C LEU A 116 -15.91 0.55 -0.49
N LEU A 117 -14.68 1.07 -0.64
CA LEU A 117 -13.73 0.60 -1.65
C LEU A 117 -13.31 -0.85 -1.40
N VAL A 118 -13.00 -1.22 -0.16
CA VAL A 118 -12.66 -2.61 0.21
C VAL A 118 -13.83 -3.54 -0.08
N LEU A 119 -15.05 -3.19 0.35
CA LEU A 119 -16.24 -3.97 0.06
C LEU A 119 -16.45 -4.11 -1.44
N LEU A 120 -16.31 -3.04 -2.20
CA LEU A 120 -16.48 -3.06 -3.65
C LEU A 120 -15.40 -3.93 -4.34
N VAL A 121 -14.16 -3.88 -3.88
CA VAL A 121 -13.08 -4.78 -4.33
C VAL A 121 -13.38 -6.24 -3.97
N CYS A 122 -13.86 -6.50 -2.75
CA CYS A 122 -14.29 -7.83 -2.33
C CYS A 122 -15.47 -8.33 -3.17
N PHE A 123 -16.47 -7.51 -3.43
CA PHE A 123 -17.62 -7.85 -4.27
C PHE A 123 -17.20 -8.11 -5.72
N ALA A 124 -16.33 -7.28 -6.28
CA ALA A 124 -15.84 -7.48 -7.63
C ALA A 124 -14.94 -8.72 -7.71
N GLY A 125 -14.17 -9.00 -6.66
CA GLY A 125 -13.38 -10.22 -6.53
C GLY A 125 -14.22 -11.46 -6.40
N LEU A 126 -15.25 -11.47 -5.55
CA LEU A 126 -16.23 -12.55 -5.49
C LEU A 126 -16.95 -12.72 -6.83
N GLY A 127 -17.32 -11.62 -7.49
CA GLY A 127 -17.94 -11.65 -8.82
C GLY A 127 -17.04 -12.25 -9.90
N ALA A 128 -15.72 -12.05 -9.82
CA ALA A 128 -14.76 -12.64 -10.75
C ALA A 128 -14.39 -14.09 -10.38
N LEU A 129 -14.21 -14.37 -9.08
CA LEU A 129 -13.75 -15.66 -8.57
C LEU A 129 -14.87 -16.70 -8.50
N VAL A 130 -16.11 -16.33 -8.18
CA VAL A 130 -17.22 -17.30 -8.04
C VAL A 130 -17.52 -18.02 -9.37
N PRO A 131 -17.73 -17.34 -10.52
CA PRO A 131 -17.91 -18.04 -11.79
C PRO A 131 -16.72 -18.93 -12.14
N PHE A 132 -15.51 -18.46 -11.78
CA PHE A 132 -14.29 -19.22 -11.99
C PHE A 132 -14.23 -20.49 -11.13
N MET A 133 -14.58 -20.42 -9.85
CA MET A 133 -14.66 -21.58 -8.95
C MET A 133 -15.73 -22.56 -9.42
N VAL A 134 -16.89 -22.07 -9.86
CA VAL A 134 -17.97 -22.90 -10.43
C VAL A 134 -17.51 -23.61 -11.70
N LEU A 135 -16.85 -22.90 -12.61
CA LEU A 135 -16.34 -23.49 -13.85
C LEU A 135 -15.25 -24.54 -13.57
N THR A 136 -14.34 -24.24 -12.64
CA THR A 136 -13.29 -25.16 -12.19
C THR A 136 -13.91 -26.43 -11.57
N PHE A 137 -14.96 -26.27 -10.77
CA PHE A 137 -15.71 -27.39 -10.19
C PHE A 137 -16.42 -28.23 -11.27
N ILE A 138 -17.04 -27.61 -12.28
CA ILE A 138 -17.68 -28.35 -13.37
C ILE A 138 -16.62 -29.11 -14.20
N CYS A 139 -15.49 -28.47 -14.51
CA CYS A 139 -14.42 -29.09 -15.28
C CYS A 139 -13.76 -30.26 -14.52
N SER A 140 -13.69 -30.20 -13.18
CA SER A 140 -13.20 -31.33 -12.39
C SER A 140 -14.17 -32.53 -12.42
N LEU A 141 -15.49 -32.29 -12.46
CA LEU A 141 -16.49 -33.35 -12.63
C LEU A 141 -16.45 -33.99 -14.03
N MET A 142 -16.04 -33.24 -15.05
CA MET A 142 -16.00 -33.69 -16.44
C MET A 142 -14.67 -34.34 -16.84
N SER A 143 -13.75 -34.57 -15.90
CA SER A 143 -12.42 -35.15 -16.18
C SER A 143 -11.65 -34.41 -17.28
N VAL A 144 -11.78 -33.08 -17.28
CA VAL A 144 -11.09 -32.20 -18.23
C VAL A 144 -9.58 -32.27 -17.97
N SER A 145 -8.78 -32.24 -19.04
CA SER A 145 -7.32 -32.33 -18.92
C SER A 145 -6.74 -31.24 -18.00
N ALA A 146 -5.67 -31.58 -17.28
CA ALA A 146 -4.97 -30.65 -16.39
C ALA A 146 -4.54 -29.36 -17.11
N ALA A 147 -4.12 -29.45 -18.38
CA ALA A 147 -3.74 -28.29 -19.18
C ALA A 147 -4.88 -27.26 -19.33
N VAL A 148 -6.11 -27.74 -19.54
CA VAL A 148 -7.28 -26.87 -19.64
C VAL A 148 -7.64 -26.27 -18.28
N MET A 149 -7.51 -27.04 -17.19
CA MET A 149 -7.70 -26.52 -15.83
C MET A 149 -6.71 -25.41 -15.50
N THR A 150 -5.43 -25.58 -15.85
CA THR A 150 -4.39 -24.55 -15.68
C THR A 150 -4.66 -23.33 -16.55
N ALA A 151 -5.08 -23.52 -17.81
CA ALA A 151 -5.44 -22.40 -18.69
C ALA A 151 -6.61 -21.60 -18.14
N LEU A 152 -7.65 -22.27 -17.64
CA LEU A 152 -8.78 -21.62 -16.98
C LEU A 152 -8.34 -20.83 -15.75
N GLN A 153 -7.50 -21.41 -14.89
CA GLN A 153 -6.93 -20.71 -13.73
C GLN A 153 -6.19 -19.45 -14.15
N PHE A 154 -5.35 -19.53 -15.17
CA PHE A 154 -4.61 -18.37 -15.67
C PHE A 154 -5.55 -17.27 -16.18
N VAL A 155 -6.61 -17.63 -16.91
CA VAL A 155 -7.61 -16.66 -17.40
C VAL A 155 -8.42 -16.05 -16.25
N GLY A 156 -8.85 -16.86 -15.28
CA GLY A 156 -9.61 -16.40 -14.13
C GLY A 156 -8.80 -15.46 -13.23
N PHE A 157 -7.60 -15.88 -12.83
CA PHE A 157 -6.68 -15.05 -12.04
C PHE A 157 -6.22 -13.82 -12.81
N GLY A 158 -5.91 -13.95 -14.10
CA GLY A 158 -5.51 -12.83 -14.95
C GLY A 158 -6.63 -11.79 -15.08
N GLY A 159 -7.87 -12.25 -15.32
CA GLY A 159 -9.05 -11.37 -15.38
C GLY A 159 -9.31 -10.66 -14.05
N PHE A 160 -9.22 -11.38 -12.94
CA PHE A 160 -9.34 -10.78 -11.61
C PHE A 160 -8.23 -9.76 -11.32
N ALA A 161 -6.97 -10.08 -11.66
CA ALA A 161 -5.85 -9.17 -11.50
C ALA A 161 -6.02 -7.89 -12.32
N LEU A 162 -6.47 -8.00 -13.57
CA LEU A 162 -6.78 -6.84 -14.42
C LEU A 162 -7.91 -5.99 -13.84
N LEU A 163 -8.94 -6.62 -13.30
CA LEU A 163 -10.05 -5.92 -12.66
C LEU A 163 -9.61 -5.21 -11.37
N LEU A 164 -8.79 -5.86 -10.53
CA LEU A 164 -8.18 -5.24 -9.34
C LEU A 164 -7.31 -4.05 -9.74
N MET A 165 -6.48 -4.22 -10.76
CA MET A 165 -5.61 -3.17 -11.28
C MET A 165 -6.43 -1.98 -11.79
N TRP A 166 -7.53 -2.25 -12.49
CA TRP A 166 -8.48 -1.22 -12.92
C TRP A 166 -9.07 -0.45 -11.74
N PHE A 167 -9.50 -1.13 -10.68
CA PHE A 167 -10.02 -0.49 -9.47
C PHE A 167 -8.96 0.30 -8.70
N MET A 168 -7.74 -0.23 -8.57
CA MET A 168 -6.62 0.43 -7.90
C MET A 168 -6.24 1.75 -8.59
N VAL A 169 -6.18 1.77 -9.93
CA VAL A 169 -5.92 3.00 -10.68
C VAL A 169 -7.00 4.06 -10.44
N ARG A 170 -8.25 3.66 -10.21
CA ARG A 170 -9.36 4.59 -9.94
C ARG A 170 -9.38 5.04 -8.48
N SER A 171 -8.99 4.19 -7.54
CA SER A 171 -8.92 4.52 -6.11
C SER A 171 -7.86 5.58 -5.80
N LEU A 172 -6.83 5.69 -6.65
CA LEU A 172 -5.81 6.75 -6.61
C LEU A 172 -6.39 8.17 -6.59
N LEU A 173 -7.55 8.43 -7.21
CA LEU A 173 -8.19 9.76 -7.15
C LEU A 173 -9.26 9.86 -6.07
N ILE A 174 -9.90 8.74 -5.73
CA ILE A 174 -11.02 8.71 -4.77
C ILE A 174 -10.51 9.05 -3.37
N LEU A 175 -9.47 8.35 -2.89
CA LEU A 175 -8.98 8.54 -1.52
C LEU A 175 -8.43 9.94 -1.25
N PRO A 176 -7.59 10.54 -2.12
CA PRO A 176 -7.18 11.94 -1.94
C PRO A 176 -8.36 12.90 -1.97
N SER A 177 -9.32 12.74 -2.89
CA SER A 177 -10.48 13.64 -2.97
C SER A 177 -11.31 13.65 -1.68
N VAL A 178 -11.46 12.48 -1.04
CA VAL A 178 -12.15 12.37 0.25
C VAL A 178 -11.33 12.99 1.37
N ALA A 179 -10.01 12.77 1.39
CA ALA A 179 -9.12 13.33 2.40
C ALA A 179 -9.03 14.86 2.35
N ILE A 180 -9.04 15.42 1.14
CA ILE A 180 -8.82 16.84 0.87
C ILE A 180 -10.16 17.60 0.90
N GLU A 181 -11.11 17.24 0.04
CA GLU A 181 -12.40 17.94 -0.06
C GLU A 181 -13.40 17.51 1.03
N GLY A 182 -13.21 16.35 1.66
CA GLY A 182 -14.18 15.79 2.61
C GLY A 182 -15.50 15.37 1.94
N ARG A 183 -15.46 14.95 0.67
CA ARG A 183 -16.65 14.55 -0.12
C ARG A 183 -16.38 13.25 -0.85
N ILE A 184 -17.33 12.32 -0.79
CA ILE A 184 -17.24 11.02 -1.49
C ILE A 184 -17.89 11.20 -2.88
N GLN A 185 -17.08 11.26 -3.94
CA GLN A 185 -17.55 11.53 -5.30
C GLN A 185 -17.00 10.49 -6.30
N PHE A 186 -17.47 9.23 -6.19
CA PHE A 186 -17.04 8.14 -7.06
C PHE A 186 -17.19 8.49 -8.55
N GLY A 187 -18.37 8.98 -8.97
CA GLY A 187 -18.65 9.28 -10.38
C GLY A 187 -17.67 10.26 -11.01
N LYS A 188 -17.35 11.36 -10.31
CA LYS A 188 -16.37 12.34 -10.82
C LYS A 188 -14.96 11.76 -10.90
N ALA A 189 -14.55 10.98 -9.90
CA ALA A 189 -13.25 10.31 -9.92
C ALA A 189 -13.14 9.34 -11.10
N PHE A 190 -14.23 8.62 -11.43
CA PHE A 190 -14.31 7.76 -12.62
C PHE A 190 -14.23 8.56 -13.92
N ASP A 191 -14.87 9.72 -14.02
CA ASP A 191 -14.79 10.51 -15.24
C ASP A 191 -13.41 11.12 -15.47
N GLN A 192 -12.78 11.65 -14.40
CA GLN A 192 -11.43 12.24 -14.45
C GLN A 192 -10.35 11.24 -14.90
N THR A 193 -10.50 9.97 -14.55
CA THR A 193 -9.53 8.92 -14.88
C THR A 193 -9.66 8.35 -16.29
N LYS A 194 -10.72 8.67 -17.07
CA LYS A 194 -10.93 8.10 -18.43
C LYS A 194 -9.84 8.48 -19.44
N GLY A 195 -9.37 9.73 -19.41
CA GLY A 195 -8.35 10.23 -20.37
C GLY A 195 -6.91 9.85 -20.02
N TYR A 196 -6.65 9.50 -18.76
CA TYR A 196 -5.30 9.34 -18.21
C TYR A 196 -5.02 7.94 -17.66
N PHE A 197 -5.95 7.00 -17.86
CA PHE A 197 -5.87 5.65 -17.31
C PHE A 197 -4.51 4.98 -17.54
N TRP A 198 -4.01 4.98 -18.78
CA TRP A 198 -2.73 4.34 -19.12
C TRP A 198 -1.52 4.99 -18.46
N ARG A 199 -1.56 6.31 -18.24
CA ARG A 199 -0.48 7.03 -17.55
C ARG A 199 -0.47 6.71 -16.07
N LEU A 200 -1.64 6.75 -15.42
CA LEU A 200 -1.79 6.37 -14.01
C LEU A 200 -1.44 4.90 -13.78
N LEU A 201 -1.85 4.03 -14.72
CA LEU A 201 -1.46 2.62 -14.70
C LEU A 201 0.05 2.44 -14.84
N GLY A 202 0.70 3.16 -15.76
CA GLY A 202 2.15 3.12 -15.91
C GLY A 202 2.89 3.53 -14.63
N VAL A 203 2.42 4.60 -13.97
CA VAL A 203 2.95 5.02 -12.66
C VAL A 203 2.73 3.94 -11.60
N GLN A 204 1.54 3.32 -11.56
CA GLN A 204 1.24 2.23 -10.64
C GLN A 204 2.18 1.04 -10.83
N ILE A 205 2.39 0.62 -12.07
CA ILE A 205 3.28 -0.49 -12.41
C ILE A 205 4.73 -0.13 -12.04
N ALA A 206 5.19 1.09 -12.35
CA ALA A 206 6.53 1.53 -11.98
C ALA A 206 6.74 1.53 -10.46
N LEU A 207 5.76 2.00 -9.67
CA LEU A 207 5.81 1.94 -8.20
C LEU A 207 5.81 0.51 -7.67
N MET A 208 4.97 -0.36 -8.23
CA MET A 208 4.94 -1.77 -7.85
C MET A 208 6.27 -2.46 -8.16
N LEU A 209 6.87 -2.20 -9.32
CA LEU A 209 8.19 -2.73 -9.68
C LEU A 209 9.27 -2.21 -8.73
N ALA A 210 9.27 -0.91 -8.42
CA ALA A 210 10.20 -0.33 -7.45
C ALA A 210 10.03 -0.96 -6.06
N MET A 211 8.80 -1.18 -5.61
CA MET A 211 8.50 -1.87 -4.35
C MET A 211 8.99 -3.31 -4.38
N ILE A 212 8.75 -4.06 -5.45
CA ILE A 212 9.23 -5.44 -5.61
C ILE A 212 10.76 -5.49 -5.55
N VAL A 213 11.45 -4.60 -6.27
CA VAL A 213 12.91 -4.54 -6.25
C VAL A 213 13.42 -4.22 -4.85
N ALA A 214 12.85 -3.21 -4.19
CA ALA A 214 13.23 -2.87 -2.81
C ALA A 214 12.99 -4.05 -1.85
N GLN A 215 11.88 -4.76 -2.01
CA GLN A 215 11.54 -5.91 -1.20
C GLN A 215 12.50 -7.08 -1.43
N ILE A 216 12.89 -7.35 -2.69
CA ILE A 216 13.92 -8.35 -3.01
C ILE A 216 15.25 -7.97 -2.37
N LEU A 217 15.64 -6.69 -2.41
CA LEU A 217 16.88 -6.22 -1.77
C LEU A 217 16.83 -6.41 -0.26
N VAL A 218 15.68 -6.15 0.39
CA VAL A 218 15.48 -6.45 1.82
C VAL A 218 15.65 -7.94 2.09
N TYR A 219 15.02 -8.81 1.29
CA TYR A 219 15.14 -10.26 1.46
C TYR A 219 16.57 -10.77 1.23
N LEU A 220 17.31 -10.20 0.27
CA LEU A 220 18.71 -10.54 0.04
C LEU A 220 19.60 -10.09 1.20
N ALA A 221 19.43 -8.85 1.69
CA ALA A 221 20.16 -8.34 2.85
C ALA A 221 19.86 -9.19 4.09
N ALA A 222 18.59 -9.53 4.28
CA ALA A 222 18.11 -10.43 5.30
C ALA A 222 18.71 -11.83 5.21
N LEU A 223 18.85 -12.40 4.01
CA LEU A 223 19.47 -13.71 3.82
C LEU A 223 20.96 -13.68 4.21
N VAL A 224 21.68 -12.63 3.83
CA VAL A 224 23.09 -12.45 4.23
C VAL A 224 23.21 -12.26 5.75
N LEU A 225 22.37 -11.41 6.35
CA LEU A 225 22.32 -11.21 7.79
C LEU A 225 21.94 -12.50 8.53
N GLY A 226 20.97 -13.25 8.03
CA GLY A 226 20.53 -14.53 8.58
C GLY A 226 21.64 -15.57 8.54
N LEU A 227 22.42 -15.64 7.45
CA LEU A 227 23.61 -16.50 7.38
C LEU A 227 24.66 -16.09 8.40
N LEU A 228 24.92 -14.79 8.57
CA LEU A 228 25.87 -14.28 9.57
C LEU A 228 25.41 -14.54 11.01
N LEU A 229 24.11 -14.37 11.27
CA LEU A 229 23.49 -14.56 12.58
C LEU A 229 23.16 -16.02 12.89
N SER A 230 23.16 -16.92 11.90
CA SER A 230 23.01 -18.37 12.12
C SER A 230 24.16 -18.95 12.96
N LEU A 231 25.26 -18.20 13.08
CA LEU A 231 26.38 -18.48 13.98
C LEU A 231 26.07 -18.14 15.46
N THR A 232 24.92 -17.52 15.74
CA THR A 232 24.48 -17.11 17.09
C THR A 232 23.09 -17.68 17.40
N PRO A 233 22.93 -18.52 18.43
CA PRO A 233 21.65 -19.14 18.78
C PRO A 233 20.77 -18.17 19.60
N LEU A 234 20.31 -17.09 18.98
CA LEU A 234 19.37 -16.17 19.59
C LEU A 234 17.97 -16.42 19.01
N THR A 235 17.10 -17.01 19.83
CA THR A 235 15.70 -17.30 19.49
C THR A 235 14.76 -16.57 20.45
N PHE A 236 13.68 -16.00 19.92
CA PHE A 236 12.57 -15.45 20.70
C PHE A 236 11.30 -16.21 20.31
N GLU A 237 10.63 -16.85 21.28
CA GLU A 237 9.40 -17.64 21.05
C GLU A 237 9.52 -18.69 19.92
N GLY A 238 10.69 -19.30 19.74
CA GLY A 238 10.93 -20.29 18.69
C GLY A 238 11.31 -19.70 17.32
N TRP A 239 11.30 -18.37 17.18
CA TRP A 239 11.71 -17.66 15.97
C TRP A 239 13.16 -17.21 16.07
N SER A 240 13.90 -17.33 14.96
CA SER A 240 15.24 -16.75 14.88
C SER A 240 15.15 -15.22 14.91
N LEU A 241 16.08 -14.55 15.61
CA LEU A 241 16.19 -13.08 15.54
C LEU A 241 16.32 -12.59 14.10
N GLY A 242 16.95 -13.41 13.24
CA GLY A 242 16.99 -13.19 11.79
C GLY A 242 15.61 -12.89 11.24
N ASN A 243 14.66 -13.82 11.38
CA ASN A 243 13.30 -13.69 10.85
C ASN A 243 12.58 -12.43 11.36
N ILE A 244 12.65 -12.15 12.67
CA ILE A 244 12.02 -10.95 13.25
C ILE A 244 12.57 -9.67 12.59
N LEU A 245 13.87 -9.63 12.34
CA LEU A 245 14.53 -8.50 11.67
C LEU A 245 14.07 -8.39 10.20
N ILE A 246 13.95 -9.51 9.47
CA ILE A 246 13.41 -9.52 8.09
C ILE A 246 12.00 -8.92 8.06
N MET A 247 11.13 -9.39 8.95
CA MET A 247 9.74 -8.96 9.03
C MET A 247 9.65 -7.46 9.36
N THR A 248 10.49 -7.00 10.29
CA THR A 248 10.56 -5.59 10.66
C THR A 248 11.01 -4.73 9.48
N LEU A 249 12.08 -5.12 8.78
CA LEU A 249 12.56 -4.39 7.59
C LEU A 249 11.53 -4.39 6.45
N SER A 250 10.87 -5.53 6.21
CA SER A 250 9.80 -5.67 5.23
C SER A 250 8.64 -4.73 5.53
N ALA A 251 8.22 -4.64 6.79
CA ALA A 251 7.17 -3.73 7.23
C ALA A 251 7.57 -2.26 7.04
N ILE A 252 8.82 -1.89 7.36
CA ILE A 252 9.35 -0.53 7.17
C ILE A 252 9.37 -0.15 5.68
N VAL A 253 9.85 -1.04 4.81
CA VAL A 253 9.89 -0.79 3.36
C VAL A 253 8.48 -0.69 2.80
N SER A 254 7.59 -1.61 3.16
CA SER A 254 6.18 -1.55 2.75
C SER A 254 5.54 -0.23 3.19
N PHE A 255 5.77 0.20 4.42
CA PHE A 255 5.29 1.48 4.93
C PHE A 255 5.84 2.67 4.15
N PHE A 256 7.14 2.70 3.86
CA PHE A 256 7.77 3.75 3.04
C PHE A 256 7.12 3.85 1.65
N PHE A 257 6.92 2.72 0.96
CA PHE A 257 6.23 2.72 -0.34
C PHE A 257 4.76 3.13 -0.24
N SER A 258 4.10 2.82 0.88
CA SER A 258 2.74 3.30 1.15
C SER A 258 2.70 4.83 1.26
N LEU A 259 3.69 5.44 1.92
CA LEU A 259 3.82 6.90 1.99
C LEU A 259 4.07 7.52 0.62
N VAL A 260 5.00 6.95 -0.16
CA VAL A 260 5.25 7.41 -1.54
C VAL A 260 3.96 7.33 -2.37
N TYR A 261 3.21 6.23 -2.24
CA TYR A 261 1.94 6.06 -2.91
C TYR A 261 0.90 7.12 -2.50
N ILE A 262 0.77 7.42 -1.20
CA ILE A 262 -0.13 8.45 -0.68
C ILE A 262 0.26 9.83 -1.22
N VAL A 263 1.54 10.17 -1.18
CA VAL A 263 2.03 11.47 -1.68
C VAL A 263 1.73 11.60 -3.17
N LEU A 264 2.04 10.57 -3.97
CA LEU A 264 1.74 10.58 -5.40
C LEU A 264 0.25 10.70 -5.67
N GLY A 265 -0.61 10.04 -4.88
CA GLY A 265 -2.06 10.24 -4.98
C GLY A 265 -2.48 11.69 -4.75
N GLY A 266 -1.89 12.37 -3.76
CA GLY A 266 -2.11 13.79 -3.48
C GLY A 266 -1.66 14.70 -4.63
N LEU A 267 -0.44 14.49 -5.14
CA LEU A 267 0.11 15.26 -6.26
C LEU A 267 -0.67 15.06 -7.55
N VAL A 268 -1.06 13.81 -7.84
CA VAL A 268 -1.90 13.47 -8.99
C VAL A 268 -3.23 14.18 -8.88
N TRP A 269 -3.88 14.13 -7.71
CA TRP A 269 -5.14 14.85 -7.47
C TRP A 269 -5.00 16.36 -7.70
N GLN A 270 -3.91 16.97 -7.18
CA GLN A 270 -3.65 18.40 -7.37
C GLN A 270 -3.49 18.74 -8.85
N ARG A 271 -2.75 17.92 -9.62
CA ARG A 271 -2.59 18.10 -11.08
C ARG A 271 -3.91 18.05 -11.83
N PHE A 272 -4.84 17.20 -11.41
CA PHE A 272 -6.14 17.08 -12.06
C PHE A 272 -7.07 18.25 -11.78
N ASN A 273 -7.05 18.77 -10.56
CA ASN A 273 -7.99 19.80 -10.13
C ASN A 273 -7.45 21.23 -10.28
N ASN A 274 -6.13 21.42 -10.32
CA ASN A 274 -5.46 22.71 -10.48
C ASN A 274 -4.34 22.62 -11.54
N PRO A 275 -4.66 22.50 -12.84
CA PRO A 275 -3.64 22.38 -13.89
C PRO A 275 -2.69 23.60 -13.94
N ASP A 276 -3.18 24.79 -13.59
CA ASP A 276 -2.42 26.05 -13.63
C ASP A 276 -1.45 26.23 -12.45
N SER A 277 -1.57 25.43 -11.38
CA SER A 277 -0.71 25.60 -10.21
C SER A 277 0.75 25.16 -10.42
N LEU A 278 1.04 24.48 -11.54
CA LEU A 278 2.40 24.00 -11.86
C LEU A 278 3.14 24.83 -12.91
N THR A 279 2.43 25.60 -13.74
CA THR A 279 3.09 26.52 -14.69
C THR A 279 3.95 27.57 -13.99
N VAL A 280 3.64 27.91 -12.74
CA VAL A 280 4.45 28.84 -11.93
C VAL A 280 5.73 28.18 -11.39
N ALA A 281 5.68 26.88 -11.05
CA ALA A 281 6.86 26.13 -10.62
C ALA A 281 7.77 25.81 -11.81
N ASP A 282 7.21 25.35 -12.94
CA ASP A 282 7.97 25.08 -14.16
C ASP A 282 8.62 26.37 -14.72
N ALA A 283 7.98 27.54 -14.55
CA ALA A 283 8.58 28.83 -14.88
C ALA A 283 9.74 29.24 -13.95
N GLN A 284 9.77 28.76 -12.71
CA GLN A 284 10.89 29.00 -11.78
C GLN A 284 12.11 28.11 -12.06
N PHE A 285 11.96 27.03 -12.83
CA PHE A 285 13.05 26.12 -13.21
C PHE A 285 13.49 26.27 -14.68
N ALA A 286 12.86 27.18 -15.43
CA ALA A 286 13.21 27.47 -16.82
C ALA A 286 14.30 28.56 -16.97
N ASP A 287 14.71 29.20 -15.87
CA ASP A 287 15.81 30.16 -15.77
C ASP A 287 17.04 29.56 -15.04
#